data_AF-A0A2N9WUA4-F1
#
_entry.id   AF-A0A2N9WUA4-F1
#
_cell.length_a   1.000
_cell.length_b   1.000
_cell.length_c   1.000
_cell.angle_alpha   90.00
_cell.angle_beta   90.00
_cell.angle_gamma   90.00
#
_symmetry.space_group_name_H-M   'P 1'
#
loop_
_entity.id
_entity.type
_entity.pdbx_description
1 polymer ?
#
loop_
_entity_poly.entity_id
_entity_poly.type
_entity_poly.pdbx_seq_one_letter_code
_entity_poly.pdbx_strand_id
1 'polypeptide(L)'
;MSGIDGFQKHHIIPQQLKNHALLKEAGMNIHSIKNVIYLPRSADAHPTRTIHRGSHPKYTNSIEKKMDNLLKIGQNNNWTQTEYKDALRELIRSERANLRSGKTILNKNSIRTKGC
;
A
#
# COMPACT_ATOMS: atom_id res chain seq x y z
N MET A 1 -17.43 -14.30 1.57
CA MET A 1 -16.25 -14.26 0.67
C MET A 1 -15.14 -15.08 1.31
N SER A 2 -15.01 -16.33 0.88
CA SER A 2 -13.91 -17.22 1.27
C SER A 2 -12.59 -16.61 0.81
N GLY A 3 -11.55 -16.68 1.65
CA GLY A 3 -10.21 -16.19 1.30
C GLY A 3 -9.66 -16.91 0.08
N ILE A 4 -8.72 -16.27 -0.63
CA ILE A 4 -7.92 -16.96 -1.64
C ILE A 4 -6.89 -17.81 -0.88
N ASP A 5 -6.89 -19.12 -1.12
CA ASP A 5 -5.98 -20.04 -0.43
C ASP A 5 -4.52 -19.64 -0.67
N GLY A 6 -3.70 -19.68 0.39
CA GLY A 6 -2.32 -19.19 0.36
C GLY A 6 -2.13 -17.66 0.37
N PHE A 7 -3.20 -16.85 0.40
CA PHE A 7 -3.12 -15.38 0.40
C PHE A 7 -3.67 -14.73 1.67
N GLN A 8 -3.36 -13.45 1.85
CA GLN A 8 -3.90 -12.58 2.91
C GLN A 8 -4.22 -11.19 2.36
N LYS A 9 -5.22 -10.55 2.97
CA LYS A 9 -5.50 -9.13 2.72
C LYS A 9 -4.34 -8.28 3.25
N HIS A 10 -3.95 -7.30 2.47
CA HIS A 10 -2.97 -6.28 2.83
C HIS A 10 -3.54 -4.90 2.47
N HIS A 11 -3.43 -3.95 3.40
CA HIS A 11 -3.79 -2.56 3.16
C HIS A 11 -2.58 -1.84 2.55
N ILE A 12 -2.75 -1.28 1.35
CA ILE A 12 -1.69 -0.60 0.61
C ILE A 12 -1.26 0.67 1.34
N ILE A 13 -2.23 1.51 1.72
CA ILE A 13 -2.07 2.50 2.78
C ILE A 13 -2.30 1.78 4.10
N PRO A 14 -1.28 1.58 4.95
CA PRO A 14 -1.42 0.77 6.16
C PRO A 14 -2.46 1.34 7.12
N GLN A 15 -3.20 0.46 7.80
CA GLN A 15 -4.27 0.85 8.72
C GLN A 15 -3.78 1.74 9.88
N GLN A 16 -2.50 1.65 10.23
CA GLN A 16 -1.83 2.52 11.20
C GLN A 16 -1.94 4.01 10.82
N LEU A 17 -2.07 4.32 9.53
CA LEU A 17 -2.18 5.68 9.00
C LEU A 17 -3.64 6.16 8.85
N LYS A 18 -4.61 5.47 9.45
CA LYS A 18 -6.06 5.80 9.35
C LYS A 18 -6.41 7.24 9.72
N ASN A 19 -5.61 7.89 10.57
CA ASN A 19 -5.83 9.25 11.06
C ASN A 19 -5.01 10.30 10.29
N HIS A 20 -4.31 9.92 9.23
CA HIS A 20 -3.47 10.83 8.46
C HIS A 20 -4.33 11.89 7.74
N ALA A 21 -3.95 13.18 7.84
CA ALA A 21 -4.74 14.30 7.32
C ALA A 21 -5.06 14.18 5.83
N LEU A 22 -4.12 13.72 5.00
CA LEU A 22 -4.37 13.42 3.57
C LEU A 22 -5.62 12.54 3.32
N LEU A 23 -5.92 11.55 4.18
CA LEU A 23 -7.10 10.71 4.00
C LEU A 23 -8.40 11.50 4.19
N LYS A 24 -8.39 12.45 5.13
CA LYS A 24 -9.50 13.38 5.37
C LYS A 24 -9.67 14.33 4.19
N GLU A 25 -8.59 14.97 3.75
CA GLU A 25 -8.61 15.89 2.60
C GLU A 25 -9.06 15.22 1.29
N ALA A 26 -8.72 13.93 1.11
CA ALA A 26 -9.12 13.13 -0.04
C ALA A 26 -10.52 12.49 0.07
N GLY A 27 -11.19 12.59 1.23
CA GLY A 27 -12.45 11.88 1.51
C GLY A 27 -12.34 10.35 1.34
N MET A 28 -11.20 9.77 1.69
CA MET A 28 -10.87 8.37 1.42
C MET A 28 -11.20 7.47 2.62
N ASN A 29 -12.01 6.42 2.40
CA ASN A 29 -12.20 5.34 3.36
C ASN A 29 -11.06 4.33 3.27
N ILE A 30 -10.26 4.20 4.34
CA ILE A 30 -9.07 3.32 4.37
C ILE A 30 -9.39 1.83 4.14
N HIS A 31 -10.62 1.41 4.44
CA HIS A 31 -11.10 0.04 4.22
C HIS A 31 -11.69 -0.17 2.82
N SER A 32 -11.65 0.85 1.94
CA SER A 32 -12.08 0.72 0.55
C SER A 32 -11.33 -0.41 -0.14
N ILE A 33 -12.03 -1.18 -0.98
CA ILE A 33 -11.41 -2.22 -1.82
C ILE A 33 -10.27 -1.67 -2.69
N LYS A 34 -10.32 -0.37 -3.03
CA LYS A 34 -9.25 0.33 -3.76
C LYS A 34 -7.94 0.34 -2.98
N ASN A 35 -7.98 0.31 -1.64
CA ASN A 35 -6.82 0.25 -0.76
C ASN A 35 -6.42 -1.18 -0.34
N VAL A 36 -7.14 -2.22 -0.79
CA VAL A 36 -6.88 -3.61 -0.38
C VAL A 36 -6.34 -4.44 -1.55
N ILE A 37 -5.29 -5.22 -1.30
CA ILE A 37 -4.74 -6.23 -2.22
C ILE A 37 -4.58 -7.57 -1.49
N TYR A 38 -4.70 -8.67 -2.21
CA TYR A 38 -4.33 -9.99 -1.71
C TYR A 38 -2.87 -10.30 -2.07
N LEU A 39 -2.07 -10.60 -1.05
CA LEU A 39 -0.66 -10.97 -1.17
C LEU A 39 -0.43 -12.40 -0.66
N PRO A 40 0.48 -13.16 -1.28
CA PRO A 40 0.78 -14.53 -0.87
C PRO A 40 1.45 -14.58 0.51
N ARG A 41 1.22 -15.67 1.24
CA ARG A 41 1.86 -15.98 2.54
C ARG A 41 3.25 -16.59 2.39
N SER A 42 3.53 -17.24 1.26
CA SER A 42 4.81 -17.87 0.91
C SER A 42 5.12 -17.70 -0.58
N ALA A 43 6.35 -18.04 -0.99
CA ALA A 43 6.77 -17.95 -2.38
C ALA A 43 6.02 -18.92 -3.32
N ASP A 44 5.54 -20.04 -2.77
CA ASP A 44 4.87 -21.12 -3.53
C ASP A 44 3.48 -20.70 -4.02
N ALA A 45 2.81 -19.80 -3.28
CA ALA A 45 1.45 -19.37 -3.60
C ALA A 45 1.35 -18.44 -4.82
N HIS A 46 2.44 -17.78 -5.23
CA HIS A 46 2.45 -16.93 -6.43
C HIS A 46 3.87 -16.55 -6.86
N PRO A 47 4.26 -16.66 -8.14
CA PRO A 47 5.67 -16.55 -8.59
C PRO A 47 6.33 -15.18 -8.45
N THR A 48 5.59 -14.08 -8.44
CA THR A 48 6.20 -12.72 -8.44
C THR A 48 5.72 -11.78 -7.32
N ARG A 49 4.47 -11.89 -6.85
CA ARG A 49 3.92 -10.99 -5.82
C ARG A 49 4.76 -10.95 -4.55
N THR A 50 4.79 -9.76 -3.94
CA THR A 50 5.39 -9.53 -2.62
C THR A 50 4.76 -10.44 -1.57
N ILE A 51 5.60 -11.15 -0.80
CA ILE A 51 5.14 -12.01 0.29
C ILE A 51 4.74 -11.15 1.49
N HIS A 52 3.54 -11.39 2.01
CA HIS A 52 2.99 -10.76 3.21
C HIS A 52 3.18 -11.67 4.42
N ARG A 53 4.31 -11.53 5.11
CA ARG A 53 4.65 -12.30 6.30
C ARG A 53 5.41 -11.45 7.31
N GLY A 54 4.86 -11.30 8.51
CA GLY A 54 5.48 -10.53 9.60
C GLY A 54 5.25 -9.01 9.48
N SER A 55 5.77 -8.26 10.45
CA SER A 55 5.59 -6.81 10.55
C SER A 55 6.38 -6.05 9.48
N HIS A 56 5.87 -4.89 9.06
CA HIS A 56 6.49 -4.05 8.02
C HIS A 56 6.46 -2.55 8.38
N PRO A 57 7.05 -2.14 9.52
CA PRO A 57 7.06 -0.73 9.95
C PRO A 57 7.81 0.18 8.97
N LYS A 58 8.89 -0.32 8.33
CA LYS A 58 9.61 0.45 7.29
C LYS A 58 8.73 0.79 6.09
N TYR A 59 7.85 -0.13 5.69
CA TYR A 59 6.86 0.13 4.64
C TYR A 59 5.88 1.20 5.09
N THR A 60 5.34 1.08 6.30
CA THR A 60 4.43 2.08 6.88
C THR A 60 5.04 3.47 6.89
N ASN A 61 6.26 3.63 7.39
CA ASN A 61 6.94 4.93 7.44
C ASN A 61 7.24 5.48 6.02
N SER A 62 7.49 4.60 5.05
CA SER A 62 7.70 5.02 3.64
C SER A 62 6.41 5.55 3.02
N ILE A 63 5.26 4.89 3.28
CA ILE A 63 3.96 5.36 2.82
C ILE A 63 3.56 6.66 3.51
N GLU A 64 3.77 6.77 4.82
CA GLU A 64 3.51 7.99 5.59
C GLU A 64 4.25 9.19 4.99
N LYS A 65 5.57 9.09 4.75
CA LYS A 65 6.34 10.16 4.11
C LYS A 65 5.83 10.55 2.72
N LYS A 66 5.35 9.59 1.92
CA LYS A 66 4.73 9.89 0.62
C LYS A 66 3.43 10.65 0.80
N MET A 67 2.62 10.28 1.78
CA MET A 67 1.37 10.96 2.11
C MET A 67 1.61 12.38 2.66
N ASP A 68 2.60 12.57 3.52
CA ASP A 68 3.03 13.89 4.00
C ASP A 68 3.43 14.80 2.84
N ASN A 69 4.23 14.27 1.90
CA ASN A 69 4.65 15.03 0.73
C ASN A 69 3.47 15.43 -0.17
N LEU A 70 2.53 14.50 -0.44
CA LEU A 70 1.33 14.81 -1.20
C LEU A 70 0.45 15.85 -0.51
N LEU A 71 0.31 15.76 0.82
CA LEU A 71 -0.44 16.74 1.61
C LEU A 71 0.19 18.14 1.47
N LYS A 72 1.52 18.24 1.65
CA LYS A 72 2.25 19.50 1.52
C LYS A 72 2.13 20.09 0.11
N ILE A 73 2.27 19.27 -0.92
CA ILE A 73 2.09 19.70 -2.31
C ILE A 73 0.67 20.22 -2.53
N GLY A 74 -0.35 19.50 -2.05
CA GLY A 74 -1.73 19.95 -2.21
C GLY A 74 -2.05 21.23 -1.45
N GLN A 75 -1.51 21.41 -0.25
CA GLN A 75 -1.65 22.65 0.53
C GLN A 75 -1.02 23.84 -0.20
N ASN A 76 0.20 23.67 -0.74
CA ASN A 76 0.89 24.72 -1.46
C ASN A 76 0.20 25.10 -2.78
N ASN A 77 -0.52 24.17 -3.41
CA ASN A 77 -1.20 24.39 -4.68
C ASN A 77 -2.72 24.63 -4.52
N ASN A 78 -3.22 24.74 -3.28
CA ASN A 78 -4.65 24.91 -2.98
C ASN A 78 -5.54 23.84 -3.64
N TRP A 79 -5.12 22.58 -3.58
CA TRP A 79 -5.87 21.46 -4.15
C TRP A 79 -7.28 21.37 -3.59
N THR A 80 -8.20 21.07 -4.50
CA THR A 80 -9.55 20.59 -4.18
C THR A 80 -9.50 19.17 -3.63
N GLN A 81 -10.59 18.75 -2.97
CA GLN A 81 -10.74 17.36 -2.51
C GLN A 81 -10.57 16.33 -3.65
N THR A 82 -10.98 16.67 -4.88
CA THR A 82 -10.82 15.80 -6.05
C THR A 82 -9.34 15.60 -6.40
N GLU A 83 -8.53 16.66 -6.37
CA GLU A 83 -7.09 16.57 -6.64
C GLU A 83 -6.35 15.78 -5.58
N TYR A 84 -6.66 15.98 -4.28
CA TYR A 84 -6.13 15.14 -3.21
C TYR A 84 -6.47 13.66 -3.40
N LYS A 85 -7.73 13.40 -3.78
CA LYS A 85 -8.24 12.05 -4.02
C LYS A 85 -7.56 11.38 -5.20
N ASP A 86 -7.31 12.10 -6.28
CA ASP A 86 -6.65 11.55 -7.47
C ASP A 86 -5.15 11.34 -7.22
N ALA A 87 -4.47 12.26 -6.53
CA ALA A 87 -3.08 12.06 -6.10
C ALA A 87 -2.92 10.83 -5.18
N LEU A 88 -3.81 10.68 -4.19
CA LEU A 88 -3.81 9.52 -3.30
C LEU A 88 -4.12 8.21 -4.06
N ARG A 89 -5.02 8.25 -5.05
CA ARG A 89 -5.30 7.09 -5.92
C ARG A 89 -4.09 6.70 -6.74
N GLU A 90 -3.34 7.66 -7.28
CA GLU A 90 -2.12 7.36 -8.03
C GLU A 90 -1.04 6.74 -7.13
N LEU A 91 -0.89 7.23 -5.89
CA LEU A 91 -0.03 6.57 -4.91
C LEU A 91 -0.45 5.11 -4.69
N ILE A 92 -1.74 4.86 -4.44
CA ILE A 92 -2.27 3.50 -4.25
C ILE A 92 -2.06 2.63 -5.50
N ARG A 93 -2.27 3.16 -6.70
CA ARG A 93 -2.09 2.43 -7.97
C ARG A 93 -0.64 2.03 -8.18
N SER A 94 0.29 2.96 -7.96
CA SER A 94 1.74 2.73 -8.07
C SER A 94 2.21 1.67 -7.08
N GLU A 95 1.83 1.78 -5.80
CA GLU A 95 2.18 0.80 -4.79
C GLU A 95 1.54 -0.57 -5.08
N ARG A 96 0.29 -0.60 -5.55
CA ARG A 96 -0.36 -1.84 -5.99
C ARG A 96 0.42 -2.54 -7.10
N ALA A 97 0.92 -1.79 -8.08
CA ALA A 97 1.72 -2.32 -9.17
C ALA A 97 3.05 -2.90 -8.65
N ASN A 98 3.73 -2.18 -7.75
CA ASN A 98 4.99 -2.63 -7.16
C ASN A 98 4.81 -3.87 -6.26
N LEU A 99 3.71 -3.98 -5.51
CA LEU A 99 3.36 -5.16 -4.74
C LEU A 99 2.99 -6.36 -5.63
N ARG A 100 2.36 -6.11 -6.78
CA ARG A 100 2.03 -7.15 -7.77
C ARG A 100 3.27 -7.73 -8.43
N SER A 101 4.26 -6.89 -8.74
CA SER A 101 5.51 -7.30 -9.38
C SER A 101 6.56 -7.83 -8.40
N GLY A 102 6.34 -7.72 -7.10
CA GLY A 102 7.34 -8.10 -6.08
C GLY A 102 8.42 -7.06 -5.84
N LYS A 103 8.33 -5.89 -6.49
CA LYS A 103 9.29 -4.79 -6.35
C LYS A 103 9.27 -4.18 -4.95
N THR A 104 8.08 -4.08 -4.34
CA THR A 104 7.97 -3.61 -2.95
C THR A 104 8.36 -4.73 -1.99
N ILE A 105 9.37 -4.47 -1.15
CA ILE A 105 9.80 -5.36 -0.06
C ILE A 105 9.19 -4.84 1.24
N LEU A 106 8.26 -5.59 1.84
CA LEU A 106 7.63 -5.19 3.10
C LEU A 106 8.58 -5.38 4.29
N ASN A 107 9.31 -6.50 4.29
CA ASN A 107 10.35 -6.85 5.24
C ASN A 107 11.26 -7.94 4.66
N LYS A 108 12.16 -8.50 5.48
CA LYS A 108 13.08 -9.58 5.06
C LYS A 108 12.39 -10.82 4.49
N ASN A 109 11.16 -11.12 4.90
CA ASN A 109 10.39 -12.28 4.41
C ASN A 109 9.77 -12.02 3.03
N SER A 110 9.73 -10.76 2.57
CA SER A 110 9.32 -10.41 1.21
C SER A 110 10.44 -10.63 0.18
N ILE A 111 11.69 -10.76 0.65
CA ILE A 111 12.82 -11.03 -0.23
C ILE A 111 12.68 -12.47 -0.71
N ARG A 112 12.41 -12.62 -1.99
CA ARG A 112 12.47 -13.90 -2.68
C ARG A 112 13.96 -14.19 -2.90
N THR A 113 14.56 -15.04 -2.07
CA THR A 113 15.84 -15.65 -2.43
C THR A 113 15.63 -16.32 -3.77
N LYS A 114 16.30 -15.82 -4.82
CA LYS A 114 16.53 -16.67 -6.00
C LYS A 114 17.24 -17.88 -5.43
N GLY A 115 16.60 -19.04 -5.51
CA GLY A 115 17.29 -20.30 -5.30
C GLY A 115 18.54 -20.27 -6.17
N CYS A 116 19.67 -20.60 -5.55
CA CYS A 116 20.92 -20.87 -6.25
C CYS A 116 20.70 -21.88 -7.39
#